data_AF-A0A3D4BA59-F1
#
_entry.id   AF-A0A3D4BA59-F1
#
_cell.length_a   1.000
_cell.length_b   1.000
_cell.length_c   1.000
_cell.angle_alpha   90.00
_cell.angle_beta   90.00
_cell.angle_gamma   90.00
#
_symmetry.space_group_name_H-M   'P 1'
#
loop_
_entity.id
_entity.type
_entity.pdbx_description
1 polymer ?
#
loop_
_entity_poly.entity_id
_entity_poly.type
_entity_poly.pdbx_seq_one_letter_code
_entity_poly.pdbx_strand_id
1 'polypeptide(L)' 'YGQAAGAHQARKGMDLLVSGRIHTYQMTSHRFPFVQAADAFDLLFQHPDEAFGVLLDWGE' A
#
# COMPACT_ATOMS: atom_id res chain seq x y z
N TYR A 1 -0.60 -19.86 -15.24
CA TYR A 1 -1.18 -20.06 -13.89
C TYR A 1 -0.93 -18.81 -13.06
N GLY A 2 -1.93 -17.96 -12.82
CA GLY A 2 -1.74 -16.78 -11.94
C GLY A 2 -2.67 -15.59 -12.16
N GLN A 3 -3.25 -15.41 -13.36
CA GLN A 3 -4.03 -14.19 -13.66
C GLN A 3 -5.51 -14.21 -13.19
N ALA A 4 -6.12 -15.39 -13.02
CA ALA A 4 -7.56 -15.52 -12.71
C ALA A 4 -7.87 -15.61 -11.19
N ALA A 5 -7.04 -16.32 -10.41
CA ALA A 5 -6.80 -15.94 -9.01
C ALA A 5 -6.18 -14.53 -9.04
N GLY A 6 -6.03 -13.77 -7.97
CA GLY A 6 -5.68 -12.35 -8.11
C GLY A 6 -6.88 -11.51 -8.55
N ALA A 7 -7.53 -11.76 -9.69
CA ALA A 7 -8.73 -10.99 -10.09
C ALA A 7 -9.92 -11.21 -9.14
N HIS A 8 -10.21 -12.46 -8.78
CA HIS A 8 -11.27 -12.76 -7.81
C HIS A 8 -10.93 -12.24 -6.40
N GLN A 9 -9.68 -12.41 -5.98
CA GLN A 9 -9.19 -11.91 -4.69
C GLN A 9 -9.21 -10.39 -4.61
N ALA A 10 -8.81 -9.70 -5.68
CA ALA A 10 -8.86 -8.24 -5.80
C ALA A 10 -10.30 -7.74 -5.74
N ARG A 11 -11.24 -8.38 -6.45
CA ARG A 11 -12.67 -8.04 -6.37
C ARG A 11 -13.19 -8.12 -4.94
N LYS A 12 -12.94 -9.24 -4.25
CA LYS A 12 -13.33 -9.42 -2.85
C LYS A 12 -12.69 -8.37 -1.93
N GLY A 13 -11.41 -8.04 -2.17
CA GLY A 13 -10.73 -6.95 -1.47
C GLY A 13 -11.44 -5.62 -1.65
N MET A 14 -11.79 -5.26 -2.88
CA MET A 14 -12.53 -4.03 -3.19
C MET A 14 -13.91 -3.99 -2.52
N ASP A 15 -14.65 -5.10 -2.51
CA ASP A 15 -15.96 -5.17 -1.84
C ASP A 15 -15.84 -4.91 -0.33
N LEU A 16 -14.76 -5.37 0.30
CA LEU A 16 -14.48 -5.12 1.72
C LEU A 16 -14.09 -3.67 2.01
N LEU A 17 -13.38 -3.01 1.07
CA LEU A 17 -13.06 -1.59 1.16
C LEU A 17 -14.33 -0.72 1.00
N VAL A 18 -15.14 -0.99 -0.03
CA VAL A 18 -16.37 -0.23 -0.32
C VAL A 18 -17.40 -0.39 0.80
N SER A 19 -17.52 -1.59 1.37
CA SER A 19 -18.42 -1.83 2.51
C SER A 19 -17.94 -1.22 3.84
N GLY A 20 -16.76 -0.59 3.87
CA GLY A 20 -16.18 -0.03 5.09
C GLY A 20 -15.78 -1.08 6.13
N ARG A 21 -15.74 -2.37 5.75
CA ARG A 21 -15.32 -3.45 6.65
C ARG A 21 -13.82 -3.49 6.86
N ILE A 22 -13.06 -2.92 5.92
CA ILE A 22 -11.62 -2.70 6.01
C ILE A 22 -11.35 -1.21 5.82
N HIS A 23 -10.60 -0.62 6.76
CA HIS A 23 -10.15 0.77 6.69
C HIS A 23 -8.63 0.78 6.44
N THR A 24 -8.22 1.17 5.23
CA THR A 24 -6.79 1.18 4.85
C THR A 24 -6.08 2.48 5.21
N TYR A 25 -6.80 3.53 5.59
CA TYR A 25 -6.21 4.85 5.88
C TYR A 25 -5.14 4.78 6.99
N GLN A 26 -5.36 3.97 8.02
CA GLN A 26 -4.41 3.78 9.12
C GLN A 26 -3.24 2.85 8.76
N MET A 27 -3.28 2.23 7.58
CA MET A 27 -2.23 1.33 7.10
C MET A 27 -1.13 2.06 6.31
N THR A 28 -1.35 3.33 5.95
CA THR A 28 -0.31 4.16 5.33
C THR A 28 0.33 5.05 6.39
N SER A 29 1.49 4.62 6.88
CA SER A 29 2.28 5.39 7.85
C SER A 29 2.97 6.60 7.22
N HIS A 30 3.49 6.46 6.00
CA HIS A 30 4.29 7.50 5.35
C HIS A 30 3.92 7.65 3.88
N ARG A 31 4.10 8.86 3.35
CA ARG A 31 3.94 9.17 1.92
C ARG A 31 5.21 9.87 1.42
N PHE A 32 5.72 9.41 0.29
CA PHE A 32 6.90 9.99 -0.35
C PHE A 32 6.58 10.34 -1.79
N PRO A 33 7.14 11.45 -2.33
CA PRO A 33 7.18 11.66 -3.76
C PRO A 33 7.88 10.49 -4.47
N PHE A 34 7.44 10.12 -5.66
CA PHE A 34 8.04 9.00 -6.41
C PHE A 34 9.55 9.18 -6.63
N VAL A 35 10.00 10.41 -6.82
CA VAL A 35 11.43 10.74 -6.96
C VAL A 35 12.28 10.33 -5.75
N GLN A 36 11.66 10.08 -4.60
CA GLN A 36 12.28 9.61 -3.35
C GLN A 36 11.99 8.13 -3.06
N ALA A 37 11.70 7.33 -4.09
CA ALA A 37 11.42 5.89 -3.92
C ALA A 37 12.55 5.12 -3.22
N ALA A 38 13.81 5.55 -3.38
CA ALA A 38 14.94 4.97 -2.67
C ALA A 38 14.84 5.20 -1.16
N ASP A 39 14.63 6.45 -0.74
CA ASP A 39 14.49 6.81 0.68
C ASP A 39 13.28 6.12 1.32
N ALA A 40 12.19 6.00 0.58
CA ALA A 40 10.98 5.26 0.99
C ALA A 40 11.27 3.77 1.23
N PHE A 41 12.14 3.17 0.41
CA PHE A 41 12.54 1.77 0.56
C PHE A 41 13.50 1.60 1.75
N ASP A 42 14.45 2.51 1.91
CA ASP A 42 15.37 2.51 3.05
C ASP A 42 14.62 2.61 4.38
N LEU A 43 13.57 3.44 4.46
CA LEU A 43 12.70 3.50 5.63
C LEU A 43 12.07 2.14 5.96
N LEU A 44 11.49 1.45 4.97
CA LEU A 44 10.89 0.13 5.16
C LEU A 44 11.90 -0.93 5.57
N PHE A 45 13.13 -0.83 5.05
CA PHE A 45 14.17 -1.84 5.26
C PHE A 45 14.92 -1.64 6.58
N GLN A 46 15.22 -0.39 6.93
CA GLN A 46 16.05 -0.04 8.09
C GLN A 46 15.24 0.24 9.34
N HIS A 47 14.00 0.72 9.20
CA HIS A 47 13.11 1.11 10.31
C HIS A 47 11.72 0.44 10.18
N PRO A 48 11.64 -0.90 10.16
CA PRO A 48 10.39 -1.62 9.93
C PRO A 48 9.37 -1.45 11.08
N ASP A 49 9.83 -1.08 12.27
CA ASP A 49 8.98 -0.75 13.43
C ASP A 49 8.35 0.64 13.35
N GLU A 50 8.93 1.53 12.54
CA GLU A 50 8.44 2.90 12.33
C GLU A 50 7.48 3.00 11.13
N ALA A 51 7.49 2.01 10.22
CA ALA A 51 6.69 2.03 9.00
C ALA A 51 5.79 0.80 8.84
N PHE A 52 4.47 1.00 8.94
CA PHE A 52 3.47 -0.04 8.63
C PHE A 52 3.16 -0.14 7.13
N GLY A 53 3.36 0.95 6.40
CA GLY A 53 3.15 1.02 4.96
C GLY A 53 3.56 2.39 4.41
N VAL A 54 4.25 2.37 3.27
CA VAL A 54 4.71 3.57 2.56
C VAL A 54 3.98 3.67 1.22
N LEU A 55 3.45 4.85 0.91
CA LEU A 55 2.80 5.14 -0.36
C LEU A 55 3.66 6.11 -1.17
N LEU A 56 3.95 5.73 -2.41
CA LEU A 56 4.64 6.60 -3.37
C LEU A 56 3.61 7.40 -4.15
N ASP A 57 3.70 8.72 -4.04
CA ASP A 57 2.86 9.65 -4.79
C ASP A 57 3.61 10.09 -6.04
N TRP A 58 3.00 9.88 -7.20
CA TRP A 58 3.61 10.30 -8.46
C TRP A 58 3.55 11.82 -8.66
N GLY A 59 2.70 12.53 -7.91
CA GLY A 59 2.31 13.89 -8.27
C GLY A 59 1.62 13.93 -9.64
N GLU A 60 1.06 15.08 -9.99
CA GLU A 60 0.75 15.42 -11.38
C GLU A 60 1.97 16.05 -12.07
#